data_AF-A0A7J4I5Z1-F1
#
_entry.id   AF-A0A7J4I5Z1-F1
#
_cell.length_a   1.000
_cell.length_b   1.000
_cell.length_c   1.000
_cell.angle_alpha   90.00
_cell.angle_beta   90.00
_cell.angle_gamma   90.00
#
_symmetry.space_group_name_H-M   'P 1'
#
loop_
_entity.id
_entity.type
_entity.pdbx_description
1 polymer ?
#
loop_
_entity_poly.entity_id
_entity_poly.type
_entity_poly.pdbx_seq_one_letter_code
_entity_poly.pdbx_strand_id
1 'polypeptide(L)'
;MPDPTNYNVIMQELVRRSNEDTRRLRALEQRLDAIENRINTFESTTLEKNKKANTKFAELDLSLKGLGDEIAKLTGSIDKINKQVNKFARKQDLKEIERMLDLISPIRQEYVTKDQLEEELRTTSKN
;
A
#
# COMPACT_ATOMS: atom_id res chain seq x y z
N MET A 1 -67.15 29.41 56.81
CA MET A 1 -66.35 30.06 55.74
C MET A 1 -64.94 29.54 55.86
N PRO A 2 -64.26 29.15 54.76
CA PRO A 2 -62.86 28.74 54.82
C PRO A 2 -62.02 29.94 55.27
N ASP A 3 -61.05 29.67 56.14
CA ASP A 3 -60.21 30.67 56.79
C ASP A 3 -59.43 31.48 55.72
N PRO A 4 -59.59 32.82 55.63
CA PRO A 4 -58.99 33.64 54.57
C PRO A 4 -57.45 33.54 54.53
N THR A 5 -56.83 33.16 55.65
CA THR A 5 -55.40 32.89 55.79
C THR A 5 -54.94 31.73 54.91
N ASN A 6 -55.77 30.70 54.72
CA ASN A 6 -55.41 29.48 54.00
C ASN A 6 -55.39 29.69 52.48
N TYR A 7 -56.29 30.54 51.96
CA TYR A 7 -56.31 30.93 50.55
C TYR A 7 -55.04 31.71 50.15
N ASN A 8 -54.61 32.65 50.99
CA ASN A 8 -53.41 33.44 50.73
C ASN A 8 -52.14 32.59 50.72
N VAL A 9 -52.03 31.59 51.60
CA VAL A 9 -50.89 30.65 51.63
C VAL A 9 -50.85 29.78 50.37
N ILE A 10 -52.01 29.26 49.92
CA ILE A 10 -52.10 28.49 48.68
C ILE A 10 -51.69 29.34 47.47
N MET A 11 -52.18 30.59 47.40
CA MET A 11 -51.81 31.52 46.32
C MET A 11 -50.32 31.84 46.32
N GLN A 12 -49.71 32.06 47.49
CA GLN A 12 -48.27 32.28 47.60
C GLN A 12 -47.46 31.07 47.11
N GLU A 13 -47.88 29.85 47.45
CA GLU A 13 -47.18 28.66 46.94
C GLU A 13 -47.40 28.39 45.46
N LEU A 14 -48.56 28.71 44.91
CA LEU A 14 -48.78 28.67 43.46
C LEU A 14 -47.87 29.68 42.74
N VAL A 15 -47.75 30.91 43.26
CA VAL A 15 -46.84 31.93 42.72
C VAL A 15 -45.38 31.47 42.84
N ARG A 16 -44.97 30.90 43.98
CA ARG A 16 -43.61 30.40 44.17
C ARG A 16 -43.28 29.27 43.19
N ARG A 17 -44.20 28.30 43.00
CA ARG A 17 -44.04 27.21 42.04
C ARG A 17 -43.96 27.73 40.61
N SER A 18 -44.87 28.64 40.23
CA SER A 18 -44.87 29.27 38.90
C SER A 18 -43.54 30.00 38.62
N ASN A 19 -42.99 30.69 39.61
CA ASN A 19 -41.70 31.37 39.48
C ASN A 19 -40.53 30.38 39.32
N GLU A 20 -40.55 29.28 40.08
CA GLU A 20 -39.55 28.21 39.97
C GLU A 20 -39.61 27.52 38.61
N ASP A 21 -40.82 27.21 38.12
CA ASP A 21 -41.04 26.62 36.81
C ASP A 21 -40.58 27.55 35.69
N THR A 22 -40.84 28.86 35.82
CA THR A 22 -40.33 29.87 34.87
C THR A 22 -38.81 29.91 34.85
N ARG A 23 -38.14 29.78 36.00
CA ARG A 23 -36.67 29.71 36.07
C ARG A 23 -36.15 28.44 35.39
N ARG A 24 -36.81 27.30 35.62
CA ARG A 24 -36.47 26.03 35.00
C ARG A 24 -36.65 26.06 33.48
N LEU A 25 -37.73 26.67 32.98
CA LEU A 25 -37.96 26.84 31.55
C LEU A 25 -36.85 27.66 30.90
N ARG A 26 -36.46 28.80 31.48
CA ARG A 26 -35.33 29.60 30.95
C ARG A 26 -34.02 28.83 30.92
N ALA A 27 -33.75 28.02 31.95
CA ALA A 27 -32.54 27.20 31.98
C ALA A 27 -32.58 26.09 30.91
N LEU A 28 -33.76 25.54 30.60
CA LEU A 28 -33.94 24.57 29.53
C LEU A 28 -33.78 25.21 28.15
N GLU A 29 -34.35 26.40 27.92
CA GLU A 29 -34.17 27.18 26.69
C GLU A 29 -32.68 27.44 26.42
N GLN A 30 -31.95 27.93 27.42
CA GLN A 30 -30.50 28.18 27.28
C GLN A 30 -29.72 26.89 26.96
N ARG A 31 -30.12 25.75 27.53
CA ARG A 31 -29.51 24.45 27.23
C ARG A 31 -29.85 23.98 25.82
N LEU A 32 -31.07 24.21 25.35
CA LEU A 32 -31.49 23.89 23.98
C LEU A 32 -30.69 24.71 22.97
N ASP A 33 -30.55 26.02 23.18
CA ASP A 33 -29.73 26.88 22.32
C ASP A 33 -28.28 26.41 22.27
N ALA A 34 -27.72 26.01 23.42
CA ALA A 34 -26.36 25.47 23.48
C ALA A 34 -26.23 24.13 22.73
N ILE A 35 -27.23 23.26 22.80
CA ILE A 35 -27.26 21.98 22.08
C ILE A 35 -27.38 22.23 20.57
N GLU A 36 -28.26 23.14 20.14
CA GLU A 36 -28.45 23.49 18.74
C GLU A 36 -27.15 24.01 18.13
N ASN A 37 -26.46 24.93 18.82
CA ASN A 37 -25.15 25.42 18.39
C ASN A 37 -24.10 24.29 18.27
N ARG A 38 -24.10 23.33 19.19
CA ARG A 38 -23.20 22.17 19.15
C ARG A 38 -23.53 21.23 17.99
N ILE A 39 -24.81 21.03 17.69
CA ILE A 39 -25.27 20.22 16.56
C ILE A 39 -24.83 20.89 15.25
N ASN A 40 -25.07 22.19 15.08
CA ASN A 40 -24.67 22.93 13.89
C ASN A 40 -23.14 22.87 13.65
N THR A 41 -22.37 23.01 14.73
CA THR A 41 -20.90 22.89 14.68
C THR A 41 -20.46 21.46 14.33
N PHE A 42 -21.11 20.45 14.92
CA PHE A 42 -20.83 19.04 14.65
C PHE A 42 -21.14 18.66 13.21
N GLU A 43 -22.27 19.11 12.68
CA GLU A 43 -22.67 18.89 11.30
C GLU A 43 -21.67 19.55 10.34
N SER A 44 -21.33 20.82 10.58
CA SER A 44 -20.33 21.55 9.78
C SER A 44 -18.97 20.85 9.77
N THR A 45 -18.50 20.40 10.94
CA THR A 45 -17.24 19.65 11.08
C THR A 45 -17.30 18.31 10.35
N THR A 46 -18.44 17.64 10.41
CA THR A 46 -18.65 16.33 9.76
C THR A 46 -18.66 16.48 8.24
N LEU A 47 -19.33 17.51 7.71
CA LEU A 47 -19.32 17.84 6.29
C LEU A 47 -17.90 18.17 5.80
N GLU A 48 -17.15 18.97 6.57
CA GLU A 48 -15.77 19.31 6.22
C GLU A 48 -14.85 18.07 6.22
N LYS A 49 -14.96 17.21 7.24
CA LYS A 49 -14.21 15.95 7.32
C LYS A 49 -14.55 15.02 6.17
N ASN A 50 -15.83 14.92 5.79
CA ASN A 50 -16.27 14.09 4.67
C ASN A 50 -15.69 14.61 3.34
N LYS A 51 -15.74 15.92 3.10
CA LYS A 51 -15.10 16.55 1.93
C LYS A 51 -13.60 16.24 1.87
N LYS A 52 -12.87 16.41 2.98
CA LYS A 52 -11.44 16.10 3.09
C LYS A 52 -11.13 14.61 2.89
N ALA A 53 -12.02 13.71 3.31
CA ALA A 53 -11.87 12.28 3.08
C ALA A 53 -12.01 11.97 1.59
N ASN A 54 -13.02 12.52 0.93
CA ASN A 54 -13.25 12.31 -0.51
C ASN A 54 -12.08 12.84 -1.36
N THR A 55 -11.51 13.99 -1.01
CA THR A 55 -10.33 14.53 -1.71
C THR A 55 -9.13 13.60 -1.54
N LYS A 56 -8.87 13.11 -0.32
CA LYS A 56 -7.80 12.14 -0.06
C LYS A 56 -8.00 10.82 -0.80
N PHE A 57 -9.23 10.33 -0.92
CA PHE A 57 -9.52 9.14 -1.70
C PHE A 57 -9.27 9.35 -3.20
N ALA A 58 -9.60 10.52 -3.73
CA ALA A 58 -9.27 10.87 -5.12
C ALA A 58 -7.77 10.96 -5.36
N GLU A 59 -7.01 11.56 -4.43
CA GLU A 59 -5.54 11.61 -4.49
C GLU A 59 -4.91 10.20 -4.42
N LEU A 60 -5.45 9.32 -3.57
CA LEU A 60 -5.02 7.93 -3.48
C LEU A 60 -5.31 7.16 -4.78
N ASP A 61 -6.49 7.33 -5.38
CA ASP A 61 -6.83 6.70 -6.67
C ASP A 61 -5.86 7.13 -7.78
N LEU A 62 -5.52 8.42 -7.85
CA LEU A 62 -4.51 8.93 -8.78
C LEU A 62 -3.12 8.34 -8.52
N SER A 63 -2.73 8.25 -7.25
CA SER A 63 -1.44 7.68 -6.85
C SER A 63 -1.34 6.19 -7.20
N LEU A 64 -2.42 5.43 -6.99
CA LEU A 64 -2.50 4.01 -7.35
C LEU A 64 -2.42 3.79 -8.86
N LYS A 65 -3.06 4.65 -9.66
CA LYS A 65 -2.91 4.62 -11.13
C LYS A 65 -1.48 4.90 -11.55
N GLY A 66 -0.83 5.89 -10.93
CA GLY A 66 0.59 6.20 -11.17
C GLY A 66 1.50 5.00 -10.88
N LEU A 67 1.28 4.31 -9.76
CA LEU A 67 2.01 3.08 -9.42
C LEU A 67 1.75 1.97 -10.45
N GLY A 68 0.51 1.82 -10.92
CA GLY A 68 0.17 0.86 -11.98
C GLY A 68 0.97 1.11 -13.27
N ASP A 69 1.09 2.37 -13.68
CA ASP A 69 1.86 2.77 -14.85
C ASP A 69 3.37 2.52 -14.68
N GLU A 70 3.91 2.78 -13.49
CA GLU A 70 5.31 2.48 -13.17
C GLU A 70 5.60 0.98 -13.19
N ILE A 71 4.71 0.18 -12.62
CA ILE A 71 4.80 -1.29 -12.65
C ILE A 71 4.77 -1.78 -14.11
N ALA A 72 3.87 -1.26 -14.94
CA ALA A 72 3.80 -1.63 -16.35
C ALA A 72 5.11 -1.31 -17.11
N LYS A 73 5.71 -0.14 -16.84
CA LYS A 73 7.02 0.24 -17.41
C LYS A 73 8.15 -0.68 -16.93
N LEU A 74 8.14 -1.06 -15.66
CA LEU A 74 9.11 -2.00 -15.09
C LEU A 74 8.97 -3.39 -15.73
N THR A 75 7.75 -3.92 -15.84
CA THR A 75 7.49 -5.19 -16.52
C THR A 75 7.98 -5.18 -17.97
N GLY A 76 7.72 -4.09 -18.70
CA GLY A 76 8.23 -3.93 -20.07
C GLY A 76 9.77 -3.89 -20.14
N SER A 77 10.42 -3.29 -19.15
CA SER A 77 11.89 -3.25 -19.06
C SER A 77 12.47 -4.62 -18.72
N ILE A 78 11.83 -5.38 -17.81
CA ILE A 78 12.20 -6.76 -17.49
C ILE A 78 12.07 -7.66 -18.72
N ASP A 79 10.99 -7.53 -19.49
CA ASP A 79 10.81 -8.32 -20.73
C ASP A 79 11.91 -8.02 -21.76
N LYS A 80 12.31 -6.75 -21.91
CA LYS A 80 13.46 -6.37 -22.76
C LYS A 80 14.76 -6.99 -22.27
N ILE A 81 15.02 -6.97 -20.96
CA ILE A 81 16.20 -7.62 -20.36
C ILE A 81 16.17 -9.12 -20.63
N ASN A 82 15.06 -9.80 -20.40
CA ASN A 82 14.92 -11.23 -20.67
C ASN A 82 15.20 -11.57 -22.14
N LYS A 83 14.69 -10.76 -23.08
CA LYS A 83 14.99 -10.91 -24.51
C LYS A 83 16.46 -10.72 -24.83
N GLN A 84 17.15 -9.79 -24.16
CA GLN A 84 18.59 -9.61 -24.33
C GLN A 84 19.38 -10.78 -23.72
N VAL A 85 19.02 -11.23 -22.52
CA VAL A 85 19.63 -12.40 -21.86
C VAL A 85 19.55 -13.64 -22.76
N ASN A 86 18.42 -13.87 -23.42
CA ASN A 86 18.26 -14.98 -24.36
C ASN A 86 19.15 -14.87 -25.62
N LYS A 87 19.64 -13.68 -25.97
CA LYS A 87 20.58 -13.47 -27.09
C LYS A 87 22.03 -13.68 -26.72
N PHE A 88 22.38 -13.68 -25.42
CA PHE A 88 23.74 -13.97 -25.00
C PHE A 88 23.99 -15.48 -25.07
N ALA A 89 25.12 -15.88 -25.67
CA ALA A 89 25.56 -17.27 -25.68
C ALA A 89 25.69 -17.78 -24.24
N ARG A 90 25.15 -18.97 -23.97
CA ARG A 90 25.27 -19.56 -22.63
C ARG A 90 26.73 -19.90 -22.39
N LYS A 91 27.17 -19.88 -21.12
CA LYS A 91 28.54 -20.29 -20.75
C LYS A 91 28.87 -21.71 -21.24
N GLN A 92 27.85 -22.55 -21.41
CA GLN A 92 27.99 -23.90 -21.93
C GLN A 92 28.31 -23.91 -23.43
N ASP A 93 27.60 -23.08 -24.22
CA ASP A 93 27.86 -22.90 -25.66
C ASP A 93 29.28 -22.37 -25.89
N LEU A 94 29.74 -21.42 -25.07
CA LEU A 94 31.12 -20.90 -25.11
C LEU A 94 32.17 -21.97 -24.78
N LYS A 95 31.91 -22.83 -23.79
CA LYS A 95 32.79 -23.96 -23.44
C LYS A 95 32.85 -25.02 -24.53
N GLU A 96 31.74 -25.25 -25.23
CA GLU A 96 31.70 -26.19 -26.35
C GLU A 96 32.51 -25.66 -27.53
N ILE A 97 32.35 -24.37 -27.85
CA ILE A 97 33.19 -23.69 -28.84
C ILE A 97 34.67 -23.74 -28.44
N GLU A 98 35.01 -23.49 -27.17
CA GLU A 98 36.37 -23.59 -26.65
C GLU A 98 36.96 -25.00 -26.83
N ARG A 99 36.21 -26.05 -26.49
CA ARG A 99 36.62 -27.45 -26.70
C ARG A 99 36.79 -27.81 -28.17
N MET A 100 35.89 -27.34 -29.04
CA MET A 100 36.01 -27.51 -30.48
C MET A 100 37.24 -26.78 -31.03
N LEU A 101 37.54 -25.59 -30.50
CA LEU A 101 38.72 -24.83 -30.87
C LEU A 101 39.99 -25.54 -30.41
N ASP A 102 40.02 -26.11 -29.21
CA ASP A 102 41.14 -26.94 -28.72
C ASP A 102 41.38 -28.19 -29.58
N LEU A 103 40.31 -28.80 -30.11
CA LEU A 103 40.37 -29.95 -31.02
C LEU A 103 40.82 -29.60 -32.44
N ILE A 104 40.66 -28.35 -32.88
CA ILE A 104 40.99 -27.92 -34.25
C ILE A 104 42.28 -27.09 -34.27
N SER A 105 42.67 -26.50 -33.14
CA SER A 105 43.85 -25.64 -33.05
C SER A 105 45.12 -26.46 -33.25
N PRO A 106 45.85 -26.23 -34.36
CA PRO A 106 47.12 -26.92 -34.64
C PRO A 106 48.22 -26.56 -33.62
N ILE A 107 47.97 -25.52 -32.81
CA ILE A 107 48.90 -25.00 -31.81
C ILE A 107 48.89 -25.86 -30.53
N ARG A 108 47.81 -26.61 -30.27
CA ARG A 108 47.65 -27.44 -29.05
C ARG A 108 47.63 -28.95 -29.32
N GLN A 109 47.58 -29.37 -30.58
CA GLN A 109 47.63 -30.79 -30.92
C GLN A 109 49.08 -31.24 -31.13
N GLU A 110 49.57 -32.10 -30.24
CA GLU A 110 50.75 -32.93 -30.51
C GLU A 110 50.36 -34.01 -31.52
N TYR A 111 50.67 -33.77 -32.79
CA TYR A 111 50.45 -34.77 -33.84
C TYR A 111 51.53 -35.84 -33.73
N VAL A 112 51.12 -37.05 -33.33
CA VAL A 112 51.99 -38.23 -33.38
C VAL A 112 51.82 -38.95 -34.71
N THR A 113 52.92 -39.44 -35.28
CA THR A 113 52.87 -40.30 -36.46
C THR A 113 52.37 -41.70 -36.09
N LYS A 114 51.87 -42.46 -37.06
CA LYS A 114 51.33 -43.81 -36.83
C LYS A 114 52.34 -44.72 -36.12
N ASP A 115 53.61 -44.59 -36.48
CA ASP A 115 54.70 -45.38 -35.89
C ASP A 115 54.93 -45.02 -34.41
N GLN A 116 54.83 -43.73 -34.06
CA GLN A 116 54.95 -43.25 -32.68
C GLN A 116 53.77 -43.72 -31.80
N LEU A 117 52.56 -43.76 -32.36
CA LEU A 117 51.37 -44.25 -31.65
C LEU A 117 51.46 -45.77 -31.37
N GLU A 118 51.96 -46.56 -32.33
CA GLU A 118 52.15 -48.00 -32.16
C GLU A 118 53.22 -48.33 -31.10
N GLU A 119 54.24 -47.48 -30.97
CA GLU A 119 55.29 -47.63 -29.97
C GLU A 119 54.80 -47.31 -28.54
N GLU A 120 54.04 -46.23 -28.35
CA GLU A 120 53.37 -45.86 -27.09
C GLU A 120 52.34 -46.91 -26.62
N LEU A 121 51.57 -47.50 -27.55
CA LEU A 121 50.63 -48.57 -27.23
C LEU A 121 51.34 -49.86 -26.77
N ARG A 122 52.50 -50.16 -27.36
CA ARG A 122 53.33 -51.31 -26.98
C ARG A 122 53.99 -51.15 -25.62
N THR A 123 54.41 -49.94 -25.25
CA THR A 123 55.00 -49.67 -23.93
C THR A 123 53.93 -49.67 -22.84
N THR A 124 52.74 -49.15 -23.12
CA THR A 124 51.61 -49.14 -22.16
C THR A 124 51.04 -50.54 -21.92
N SER A 125 51.03 -51.42 -22.92
CA SER A 125 50.58 -52.82 -22.77
C SER A 125 51.57 -53.72 -22.00
N LYS A 126 52.76 -53.23 -21.64
CA LYS A 126 53.79 -53.98 -20.90
C LYS A 126 53.93 -53.56 -19.44
N ASN A 127 53.13 -52.59 -18.97
CA ASN A 127 52.92 -52.29 -17.55
C ASN A 127 51.55 -52.82 -17.11
#